data_AF-K8AEQ6-F1
#
_entry.id   AF-K8AEQ6-F1
#
_cell.length_a   1.000
_cell.length_b   1.000
_cell.length_c   1.000
_cell.angle_alpha   90.00
_cell.angle_beta   90.00
_cell.angle_gamma   90.00
#
_symmetry.space_group_name_H-M   'P 1'
#
loop_
_entity.id
_entity.type
_entity.pdbx_description
1 polymer ?
#
loop_
_entity_poly.entity_id
_entity_poly.type
_entity_poly.pdbx_seq_one_letter_code
_entity_poly.pdbx_strand_id
1 'polypeptide(L)'
;MTLSRKMLFEPDFLIKNARLRRLGGMNADRRTLMAGRQITLEPYDPAWPARFDEEAQRVRATLGAVARIVHHIGSTSVPGLAAKPVIDMLLEVSSLAALDACNARMQALGYTPRGEHGIAGRRYFIKGDSARTHHLHAFETGSEHITRHLAFRDYLRRHDDAANEYQRIKFAAARDSGFQSDSYSEQKTAFIERIERLGTGGLTLIKSNAE
;
A
#
# COMPACT_ATOMS: atom_id res chain seq x y z
N MET A 1 -28.16 26.71 22.18
CA MET A 1 -28.79 25.37 22.10
C MET A 1 -28.25 24.67 20.87
N THR A 2 -27.26 23.82 21.08
CA THR A 2 -26.45 23.17 20.04
C THR A 2 -26.98 21.76 19.83
N LEU A 3 -27.35 21.39 18.60
CA LEU A 3 -27.61 20.00 18.24
C LEU A 3 -26.63 19.58 17.14
N SER A 4 -25.48 19.07 17.58
CA SER A 4 -24.55 18.33 16.73
C SER A 4 -25.17 16.99 16.35
N ARG A 5 -25.42 16.80 15.05
CA ARG A 5 -25.85 15.53 14.48
C ARG A 5 -24.64 14.59 14.41
N LYS A 6 -24.47 13.77 15.45
CA LYS A 6 -23.59 12.59 15.43
C LYS A 6 -24.09 11.63 14.34
N MET A 7 -23.32 11.52 13.25
CA MET A 7 -23.50 10.45 12.28
C MET A 7 -22.75 9.24 12.83
N LEU A 8 -23.46 8.42 13.62
CA LEU A 8 -22.96 7.13 14.10
C LEU A 8 -22.83 6.21 12.89
N PHE A 9 -21.59 5.84 12.54
CA PHE A 9 -21.31 4.73 11.65
C PHE A 9 -21.57 3.44 12.46
N GLU A 10 -22.64 2.73 12.13
CA GLU A 10 -22.95 1.39 12.65
C GLU A 10 -21.86 0.38 12.25
N PRO A 11 -21.19 -0.33 13.18
CA PRO A 11 -20.03 -1.18 12.89
C PRO A 11 -20.40 -2.65 12.59
N ASP A 12 -21.47 -2.92 11.82
CA ASP A 12 -22.00 -4.29 11.65
C ASP A 12 -21.89 -4.89 10.24
N PHE A 13 -21.08 -4.29 9.33
CA PHE A 13 -20.98 -4.78 7.94
C PHE A 13 -19.82 -5.77 7.66
N LEU A 14 -19.08 -6.23 8.67
CA LEU A 14 -17.89 -7.10 8.47
C LEU A 14 -18.02 -8.57 8.90
N ILE A 15 -19.20 -9.04 9.33
CA ILE A 15 -19.37 -10.46 9.73
C ILE A 15 -20.58 -11.06 9.01
N LYS A 16 -20.45 -11.49 7.75
CA LYS A 16 -21.46 -12.39 7.14
C LYS A 16 -21.09 -13.22 5.92
N ASN A 17 -19.81 -13.31 5.51
CA ASN A 17 -19.42 -14.21 4.41
C ASN A 17 -18.56 -15.41 4.86
N ALA A 18 -18.91 -16.00 6.00
CA ALA A 18 -18.39 -17.30 6.44
C ALA A 18 -19.54 -18.29 6.70
N ARG A 19 -20.56 -18.36 5.82
CA ARG A 19 -21.58 -19.43 5.88
C ARG A 19 -22.35 -19.56 4.57
N LEU A 20 -21.73 -20.16 3.56
CA LEU A 20 -22.42 -20.78 2.44
C LEU A 20 -21.60 -21.97 1.93
N ARG A 21 -21.73 -23.10 2.62
CA ARG A 21 -21.42 -24.42 2.08
C ARG A 21 -22.58 -25.35 2.40
N ARG A 22 -23.45 -25.53 1.40
CA ARG A 22 -24.14 -26.80 1.04
C ARG A 22 -25.18 -26.47 -0.03
N LEU A 23 -24.93 -26.94 -1.26
CA LEU A 23 -25.84 -27.74 -2.09
C LEU A 23 -25.32 -27.78 -3.54
N GLY A 24 -25.29 -28.99 -4.11
CA GLY A 24 -25.52 -29.25 -5.53
C GLY A 24 -24.34 -29.03 -6.49
N GLY A 25 -23.92 -30.10 -7.15
CA GLY A 25 -22.78 -30.11 -8.07
C GLY A 25 -23.02 -29.40 -9.41
N MET A 26 -21.98 -28.74 -9.89
CA MET A 26 -21.75 -28.36 -11.29
C MET A 26 -20.23 -28.37 -11.54
N ASN A 27 -19.85 -28.82 -12.73
CA ASN A 27 -18.56 -29.37 -13.16
C ASN A 27 -17.27 -28.65 -12.73
N ALA A 28 -16.24 -29.46 -12.44
CA ALA A 28 -14.93 -29.06 -11.93
C ALA A 28 -14.07 -28.25 -12.92
N ASP A 29 -14.43 -28.17 -14.20
CA ASP A 29 -13.59 -27.55 -15.25
C ASP A 29 -13.77 -26.04 -15.46
N ARG A 30 -14.72 -25.38 -14.78
CA ARG A 30 -14.90 -23.92 -14.85
C ARG A 30 -14.35 -23.13 -13.65
N ARG A 31 -13.74 -23.81 -12.67
CA ARG A 31 -13.19 -23.15 -11.45
C ARG A 31 -11.75 -22.64 -11.59
N THR A 32 -11.10 -22.89 -12.72
CA THR A 32 -9.65 -22.64 -12.87
C THR A 32 -9.28 -21.23 -13.37
N LEU A 33 -10.22 -20.33 -13.64
CA LEU A 33 -9.89 -18.94 -14.04
C LEU A 33 -10.80 -17.94 -13.33
N MET A 34 -10.53 -17.64 -12.05
CA MET A 34 -10.83 -16.37 -11.36
C MET A 34 -10.20 -16.40 -9.95
N ALA A 35 -8.92 -16.79 -9.83
CA ALA A 35 -8.19 -16.75 -8.56
C ALA A 35 -7.65 -15.33 -8.28
N GLY A 36 -8.56 -14.35 -8.29
CA GLY A 36 -8.26 -13.01 -7.81
C GLY A 36 -8.10 -13.01 -6.31
N ARG A 37 -6.98 -12.48 -5.81
CA ARG A 37 -6.74 -12.37 -4.36
C ARG A 37 -7.74 -11.36 -3.78
N GLN A 38 -8.68 -11.85 -2.96
CA GLN A 38 -9.75 -11.03 -2.39
C GLN A 38 -9.17 -9.87 -1.56
N ILE A 39 -9.61 -8.64 -1.84
CA ILE A 39 -9.26 -7.47 -1.04
C ILE A 39 -10.03 -7.49 0.28
N THR A 40 -9.33 -7.55 1.40
CA THR A 40 -9.90 -7.36 2.74
C THR A 40 -9.31 -6.11 3.35
N LEU A 41 -10.17 -5.20 3.79
CA LEU A 41 -9.79 -4.01 4.55
C LEU A 41 -10.12 -4.24 6.02
N GLU A 42 -9.15 -3.97 6.88
CA GLU A 42 -9.25 -4.09 8.32
C GLU A 42 -9.19 -2.69 8.96
N PRO A 43 -9.82 -2.49 10.13
CA PRO A 43 -9.58 -1.31 10.95
C PRO A 43 -8.08 -1.11 11.22
N TYR A 44 -7.69 0.12 11.55
CA TYR A 44 -6.30 0.39 11.89
C TYR A 44 -5.82 -0.47 13.07
N ASP A 45 -4.72 -1.20 12.87
CA ASP A 45 -4.07 -2.00 13.91
C ASP A 45 -2.88 -1.20 14.50
N PRO A 46 -2.91 -0.84 15.80
CA PRO A 46 -1.82 -0.10 16.45
C PRO A 46 -0.51 -0.91 16.53
N ALA A 47 -0.51 -2.20 16.20
CA ALA A 47 0.70 -3.00 16.09
C ALA A 47 1.42 -2.84 14.73
N TRP A 48 0.81 -2.21 13.71
CA TRP A 48 1.47 -2.03 12.40
C TRP A 48 2.80 -1.27 12.45
N PRO A 49 2.96 -0.18 13.23
CA PRO A 49 4.25 0.48 13.38
C PRO A 49 5.34 -0.46 13.93
N ALA A 50 5.02 -1.26 14.96
CA ALA A 50 5.96 -2.22 15.53
C ALA A 50 6.35 -3.32 14.52
N ARG A 51 5.37 -3.85 13.77
CA ARG A 51 5.65 -4.84 12.70
C ARG A 51 6.52 -4.25 11.59
N PHE A 52 6.33 -2.98 11.26
CA PHE A 52 7.21 -2.25 10.36
C PHE A 52 8.64 -2.16 10.93
N ASP A 53 8.79 -1.73 12.19
CA ASP A 53 10.11 -1.53 12.80
C ASP A 53 10.91 -2.83 12.84
N GLU A 54 10.27 -3.94 13.21
CA GLU A 54 10.88 -5.28 13.20
C GLU A 54 11.36 -5.69 11.80
N GLU A 55 10.53 -5.54 10.76
CA GLU A 55 10.91 -5.92 9.40
C GLU A 55 11.97 -4.96 8.84
N ALA A 56 11.87 -3.66 9.12
CA ALA A 56 12.87 -2.68 8.72
C ALA A 56 14.24 -2.99 9.33
N GLN A 57 14.30 -3.44 10.58
CA GLN A 57 15.55 -3.91 11.20
C GLN A 57 16.12 -5.14 10.48
N ARG A 58 15.27 -6.13 10.16
CA ARG A 58 15.69 -7.32 9.40
C ARG A 58 16.25 -6.94 8.03
N VAL A 59 15.57 -6.08 7.28
CA VAL A 59 16.02 -5.60 5.96
C VAL A 59 17.37 -4.87 6.06
N ARG A 60 17.52 -3.96 7.05
CA ARG A 60 18.80 -3.25 7.26
C ARG A 60 19.93 -4.22 7.60
N ALA A 61 19.69 -5.20 8.47
CA ALA A 61 20.69 -6.20 8.83
C ALA A 61 21.12 -7.05 7.61
N THR A 62 20.16 -7.43 6.76
CA THR A 62 20.43 -8.23 5.56
C THR A 62 21.21 -7.45 4.49
N LEU A 63 20.93 -6.17 4.31
CA LEU A 63 21.50 -5.35 3.24
C LEU A 63 22.77 -4.58 3.66
N GLY A 64 22.98 -4.35 4.95
CA GLY A 64 24.10 -3.57 5.47
C GLY A 64 24.14 -2.17 4.85
N ALA A 65 25.32 -1.74 4.41
CA ALA A 65 25.55 -0.40 3.85
C ALA A 65 24.76 -0.08 2.56
N VAL A 66 24.21 -1.09 1.89
CA VAL A 66 23.34 -0.88 0.72
C VAL A 66 22.03 -0.18 1.12
N ALA A 67 21.50 -0.53 2.29
CA ALA A 67 20.29 0.11 2.82
C ALA A 67 20.64 1.40 3.55
N ARG A 68 20.18 2.54 3.03
CA ARG A 68 20.40 3.83 3.67
C ARG A 68 19.31 4.15 4.67
N ILE A 69 18.06 4.18 4.20
CA ILE A 69 16.90 4.52 5.01
C ILE A 69 15.74 3.60 4.63
N VAL A 70 14.98 3.17 5.62
CA VAL A 70 13.74 2.41 5.42
C VAL A 70 12.62 3.20 6.07
N HIS A 71 11.60 3.53 5.28
CA HIS A 71 10.42 4.28 5.73
C HIS A 71 9.18 3.40 5.74
N HIS A 72 8.33 3.60 6.74
CA HIS A 72 6.97 3.08 6.70
C HIS A 72 6.13 3.98 5.80
N ILE A 73 5.52 3.41 4.77
CA ILE A 73 4.66 4.11 3.81
C ILE A 73 3.32 3.38 3.68
N GLY A 74 2.47 3.85 2.74
CA GLY A 74 1.17 3.24 2.49
C GLY A 74 0.18 3.48 3.62
N SER A 75 -1.00 2.85 3.51
CA SER A 75 -2.10 3.10 4.47
C SER A 75 -1.79 2.64 5.89
N THR A 76 -1.02 1.56 6.07
CA THR A 76 -0.68 1.03 7.41
C THR A 76 0.23 1.97 8.20
N SER A 77 0.85 2.94 7.53
CA SER A 77 1.64 4.00 8.18
C SER A 77 0.80 5.19 8.67
N VAL A 78 -0.50 5.26 8.38
CA VAL A 78 -1.36 6.38 8.78
C VAL A 78 -2.25 5.95 9.95
N PRO A 79 -2.05 6.48 11.18
CA PRO A 79 -2.89 6.14 12.33
C PRO A 79 -4.37 6.34 12.07
N GLY A 80 -5.20 5.39 12.51
CA GLY A 80 -6.66 5.43 12.37
C GLY A 80 -7.20 5.06 10.98
N LEU A 81 -6.35 4.88 9.96
CA LEU A 81 -6.77 4.58 8.60
C LEU A 81 -6.91 3.06 8.35
N ALA A 82 -8.10 2.60 8.00
CA ALA A 82 -8.34 1.21 7.63
C ALA A 82 -7.51 0.79 6.40
N ALA A 83 -6.95 -0.41 6.38
CA ALA A 83 -6.02 -0.83 5.32
C ALA A 83 -6.10 -2.33 5.04
N LYS A 84 -5.48 -2.75 3.93
CA LYS A 84 -5.09 -4.16 3.80
C LYS A 84 -3.99 -4.42 4.84
N PRO A 85 -3.96 -5.58 5.50
CA PRO A 85 -2.94 -5.90 6.51
C PRO A 85 -1.59 -6.26 5.86
N VAL A 86 -1.06 -5.35 5.04
CA VAL A 86 0.22 -5.45 4.35
C VAL A 86 1.06 -4.23 4.71
N ILE A 87 2.26 -4.46 5.23
CA ILE A 87 3.19 -3.39 5.55
C ILE A 87 3.90 -2.96 4.25
N ASP A 88 3.60 -1.76 3.78
CA ASP A 88 4.30 -1.14 2.66
C ASP A 88 5.53 -0.38 3.19
N MET A 89 6.69 -0.69 2.65
CA MET A 89 7.97 -0.11 3.03
C MET A 89 8.64 0.54 1.82
N LEU A 90 9.36 1.63 2.08
CA LEU A 90 10.16 2.34 1.11
C LEU A 90 11.63 2.29 1.54
N LEU A 91 12.47 1.69 0.71
CA LEU A 91 13.91 1.58 0.93
C LEU A 91 14.67 2.54 0.02
N GLU A 92 15.44 3.43 0.63
CA GLU A 92 16.44 4.22 -0.08
C GLU A 92 17.76 3.45 -0.13
N VAL A 93 18.32 3.31 -1.34
CA VAL A 93 19.64 2.73 -1.55
C VAL A 93 20.59 3.73 -2.21
N SER A 94 21.90 3.51 -2.07
CA SER A 94 22.90 4.29 -2.82
C SER A 94 23.14 3.78 -4.23
N SER A 95 22.77 2.53 -4.52
CA SER A 95 22.94 1.91 -5.84
C SER A 95 21.92 0.78 -6.03
N LEU A 96 21.13 0.83 -7.10
CA LEU A 96 20.25 -0.29 -7.45
C LEU A 96 21.04 -1.52 -7.89
N ALA A 97 22.18 -1.34 -8.55
CA ALA A 97 23.04 -2.45 -8.93
C ALA A 97 23.57 -3.21 -7.70
N ALA A 98 23.97 -2.49 -6.65
CA ALA A 98 24.37 -3.10 -5.39
C ALA A 98 23.20 -3.83 -4.72
N LEU A 99 21.99 -3.28 -4.78
CA LEU A 99 20.78 -3.95 -4.28
C LEU A 99 20.44 -5.21 -5.09
N ASP A 100 20.59 -5.18 -6.42
CA ASP A 100 20.35 -6.33 -7.30
C ASP A 100 21.31 -7.49 -6.97
N ALA A 101 22.57 -7.18 -6.64
CA ALA A 101 23.53 -8.15 -6.13
C ALA A 101 23.14 -8.76 -4.77
N CYS A 102 22.17 -8.18 -4.06
CA CYS A 102 21.64 -8.69 -2.80
C CYS A 102 20.39 -9.58 -2.97
N ASN A 103 19.91 -9.84 -4.20
CA ASN A 103 18.65 -10.57 -4.42
C ASN A 103 18.60 -11.94 -3.71
N ALA A 104 19.69 -12.71 -3.71
CA ALA A 104 19.76 -14.00 -3.01
C ALA A 104 19.58 -13.85 -1.48
N ARG A 105 20.15 -12.78 -0.88
CA ARG A 105 19.98 -12.48 0.54
C ARG A 105 18.55 -12.05 0.86
N MET A 106 17.93 -11.25 -0.01
CA MET A 106 16.52 -10.86 0.13
C MET A 106 15.59 -12.08 0.01
N GLN A 107 15.88 -13.00 -0.92
CA GLN A 107 15.16 -14.27 -1.04
C GLN A 107 15.28 -15.13 0.21
N ALA A 108 16.48 -15.23 0.81
CA ALA A 108 16.67 -15.91 2.08
C ALA A 108 15.88 -15.27 3.24
N LEU A 109 15.62 -13.96 3.18
CA LEU A 109 14.75 -13.24 4.12
C LEU A 109 13.23 -13.44 3.85
N GLY A 110 12.89 -14.15 2.78
CA GLY A 110 11.51 -14.47 2.38
C GLY A 110 10.91 -13.51 1.33
N TYR A 111 11.73 -12.66 0.70
CA TYR A 111 11.27 -11.76 -0.36
C TYR A 111 11.40 -12.36 -1.76
N THR A 112 10.37 -12.17 -2.58
CA THR A 112 10.44 -12.41 -4.02
C THR A 112 10.77 -11.10 -4.75
N PRO A 113 11.92 -10.98 -5.44
CA PRO A 113 12.22 -9.83 -6.29
C PRO A 113 11.31 -9.81 -7.53
N ARG A 114 10.85 -8.63 -7.93
CA ARG A 114 9.95 -8.40 -9.07
C ARG A 114 10.50 -7.39 -10.09
N GLY A 115 11.75 -6.95 -9.89
CA GLY A 115 12.36 -5.90 -10.71
C GLY A 115 11.59 -4.58 -10.60
N GLU A 116 11.48 -3.86 -11.72
CA GLU A 116 10.75 -2.58 -11.79
C GLU A 116 9.24 -2.74 -11.61
N HIS A 117 8.68 -3.82 -12.14
CA HIS A 117 7.26 -4.15 -12.03
C HIS A 117 6.32 -3.00 -12.44
N GLY A 118 6.65 -2.30 -13.54
CA GLY A 118 5.83 -1.20 -14.08
C GLY A 118 6.17 0.21 -13.57
N ILE A 119 7.21 0.37 -12.73
CA ILE A 119 7.71 1.69 -12.32
C ILE A 119 9.22 1.73 -12.60
N ALA A 120 9.62 2.59 -13.53
CA ALA A 120 11.02 2.76 -13.93
C ALA A 120 11.90 3.13 -12.73
N GLY A 121 13.08 2.52 -12.64
CA GLY A 121 14.02 2.77 -11.54
C GLY A 121 13.60 2.18 -10.18
N ARG A 122 12.52 1.39 -10.12
CA ARG A 122 12.14 0.66 -8.90
C ARG A 122 12.86 -0.68 -8.81
N ARG A 123 13.11 -1.15 -7.59
CA ARG A 123 13.17 -2.59 -7.28
C ARG A 123 12.07 -2.93 -6.30
N TYR A 124 11.18 -3.80 -6.74
CA TYR A 124 10.02 -4.19 -5.98
C TYR A 124 10.20 -5.59 -5.42
N PHE A 125 9.98 -5.73 -4.12
CA PHE A 125 10.00 -7.03 -3.44
C PHE A 125 8.68 -7.27 -2.74
N ILE A 126 8.21 -8.51 -2.78
CA ILE A 126 7.00 -8.94 -2.07
C ILE A 126 7.35 -10.07 -1.10
N LYS A 127 6.74 -10.08 0.07
CA LYS A 127 6.89 -11.15 1.07
C LYS A 127 5.53 -11.72 1.47
N GLY A 128 5.52 -13.03 1.70
CA GLY A 128 4.32 -13.80 2.04
C GLY A 128 3.73 -14.52 0.83
N ASP A 129 3.60 -15.83 0.95
CA ASP A 129 3.20 -16.73 -0.14
C ASP A 129 1.70 -16.60 -0.45
N SER A 130 0.87 -17.29 0.33
CA SER A 130 -0.59 -17.35 0.21
C SER A 130 -1.29 -16.10 0.75
N ALA A 131 -0.67 -15.38 1.69
CA ALA A 131 -1.06 -14.04 2.16
C ALA A 131 0.15 -13.09 2.12
N ARG A 132 0.04 -11.98 1.38
CA ARG A 132 1.09 -10.96 1.30
C ARG A 132 1.14 -10.27 2.65
N THR A 133 2.33 -10.11 3.20
CA THR A 133 2.55 -9.47 4.50
C THR A 133 3.33 -8.18 4.35
N HIS A 134 4.26 -8.12 3.39
CA HIS A 134 5.09 -6.95 3.16
C HIS A 134 5.27 -6.67 1.67
N HIS A 135 5.33 -5.38 1.35
CA HIS A 135 5.80 -4.86 0.10
C HIS A 135 6.99 -3.94 0.38
N LEU A 136 8.06 -4.10 -0.38
CA LEU A 136 9.24 -3.25 -0.29
C LEU A 136 9.49 -2.60 -1.64
N HIS A 137 9.36 -1.29 -1.67
CA HIS A 137 9.65 -0.43 -2.81
C HIS A 137 11.04 0.15 -2.60
N ALA A 138 12.00 -0.17 -3.45
CA ALA A 138 13.34 0.37 -3.36
C ALA A 138 13.65 1.31 -4.52
N PHE A 139 14.29 2.43 -4.21
CA PHE A 139 14.73 3.45 -5.16
C PHE A 139 16.10 4.00 -4.77
N GLU A 140 16.85 4.53 -5.72
CA GLU A 140 18.06 5.29 -5.40
C GLU A 140 17.69 6.58 -4.65
N THR A 141 18.55 6.93 -3.70
CA THR A 141 18.42 8.17 -2.92
C THR A 141 18.31 9.37 -3.87
N GLY A 142 17.34 10.24 -3.61
CA GLY A 142 17.04 11.39 -4.47
C GLY A 142 16.00 11.13 -5.57
N SER A 143 15.50 9.90 -5.71
CA SER A 143 14.37 9.61 -6.61
C SER A 143 13.10 10.37 -6.22
N GLU A 144 12.40 10.96 -7.20
CA GLU A 144 11.10 11.62 -6.98
C GLU A 144 10.07 10.67 -6.35
N HIS A 145 10.15 9.37 -6.65
CA HIS A 145 9.26 8.37 -6.05
C HIS A 145 9.35 8.32 -4.53
N ILE A 146 10.53 8.58 -3.96
CA ILE A 146 10.72 8.67 -2.51
C ILE A 146 9.90 9.85 -1.99
N THR A 147 10.10 11.03 -2.57
CA THR A 147 9.39 12.26 -2.18
C THR A 147 7.88 12.10 -2.29
N ARG A 148 7.36 11.49 -3.37
CA ARG A 148 5.93 11.26 -3.59
C ARG A 148 5.32 10.35 -2.53
N HIS A 149 5.96 9.22 -2.25
CA HIS A 149 5.46 8.28 -1.24
C HIS A 149 5.44 8.89 0.17
N LEU A 150 6.47 9.64 0.54
CA LEU A 150 6.54 10.32 1.83
C LEU A 150 5.51 11.45 1.91
N ALA A 151 5.38 12.26 0.86
CA ALA A 151 4.39 13.32 0.76
C ALA A 151 2.96 12.79 0.94
N PHE A 152 2.62 11.68 0.27
CA PHE A 152 1.32 11.05 0.42
C PHE A 152 1.02 10.66 1.88
N ARG A 153 1.94 9.93 2.52
CA ARG A 153 1.81 9.52 3.93
C ARG A 153 1.67 10.74 4.84
N ASP A 154 2.59 11.67 4.70
CA ASP A 154 2.74 12.80 5.61
C ASP A 154 1.61 13.81 5.47
N TYR A 155 1.02 13.91 4.27
CA TYR A 155 -0.21 14.67 4.06
C TYR A 155 -1.38 13.99 4.78
N LEU A 156 -1.61 12.70 4.55
CA LEU A 156 -2.73 11.99 5.20
C LEU A 156 -2.63 11.98 6.73
N ARG A 157 -1.42 11.97 7.30
CA ARG A 157 -1.21 12.06 8.76
C ARG A 157 -1.56 13.43 9.36
N ARG A 158 -1.62 14.48 8.55
CA ARG A 158 -1.90 15.87 9.00
C ARG A 158 -3.30 16.37 8.62
N HIS A 159 -4.01 15.62 7.79
CA HIS A 159 -5.28 16.03 7.20
C HIS A 159 -6.33 14.93 7.36
N ASP A 160 -7.04 14.96 8.49
CA ASP A 160 -8.07 13.97 8.84
C ASP A 160 -9.20 13.92 7.79
N ASP A 161 -9.54 15.05 7.19
CA ASP A 161 -10.53 15.14 6.10
C ASP A 161 -10.07 14.33 4.87
N ALA A 162 -8.80 14.47 4.47
CA ALA A 162 -8.22 13.72 3.37
C ALA A 162 -8.08 12.22 3.71
N ALA A 163 -7.70 11.88 4.94
CA ALA A 163 -7.65 10.49 5.40
C ALA A 163 -9.04 9.81 5.35
N ASN A 164 -10.07 10.52 5.80
CA ASN A 164 -11.45 10.06 5.78
C ASN A 164 -12.01 9.92 4.34
N GLU A 165 -11.68 10.85 3.44
CA GLU A 165 -12.00 10.73 2.02
C GLU A 165 -11.33 9.49 1.42
N TYR A 166 -10.03 9.30 1.68
CA TYR A 166 -9.31 8.14 1.17
C TYR A 166 -9.89 6.83 1.68
N GLN A 167 -10.31 6.79 2.94
CA GLN A 167 -10.98 5.64 3.53
C GLN A 167 -12.25 5.28 2.76
N ARG A 168 -13.13 6.26 2.50
CA ARG A 168 -14.37 6.05 1.72
C ARG A 168 -14.08 5.51 0.32
N ILE A 169 -13.08 6.07 -0.37
CA ILE A 169 -12.67 5.63 -1.71
C ILE A 169 -12.19 4.18 -1.67
N LYS A 170 -11.40 3.78 -0.66
CA LYS A 170 -10.95 2.39 -0.53
C LYS A 170 -12.10 1.42 -0.32
N PHE A 171 -13.07 1.76 0.54
CA PHE A 171 -14.23 0.90 0.74
C PHE A 171 -15.10 0.78 -0.52
N ALA A 172 -15.32 1.88 -1.24
CA ALA A 172 -16.03 1.84 -2.53
C ALA A 172 -15.27 0.99 -3.55
N ALA A 173 -13.97 1.24 -3.74
CA ALA A 173 -13.14 0.49 -4.69
C ALA A 173 -13.09 -1.02 -4.38
N ALA A 174 -13.03 -1.40 -3.09
CA ALA A 174 -13.02 -2.81 -2.69
C ALA A 174 -14.34 -3.51 -3.04
N ARG A 175 -15.46 -2.82 -2.86
CA ARG A 175 -16.80 -3.30 -3.26
C ARG A 175 -16.92 -3.39 -4.79
N ASP A 176 -16.52 -2.33 -5.49
CA ASP A 176 -16.78 -2.15 -6.92
C ASP A 176 -15.83 -2.98 -7.80
N SER A 177 -14.64 -3.35 -7.29
CA SER A 177 -13.71 -4.22 -8.01
C SER A 177 -14.09 -5.71 -7.97
N GLY A 178 -15.20 -6.09 -7.32
CA GLY A 178 -15.48 -7.49 -7.02
C GLY A 178 -14.36 -8.13 -6.20
N PHE A 179 -13.69 -7.32 -5.38
CA PHE A 179 -12.51 -7.67 -4.60
C PHE A 179 -11.28 -8.09 -5.42
N GLN A 180 -11.20 -7.72 -6.70
CA GLN A 180 -10.02 -7.90 -7.55
C GLN A 180 -8.98 -6.80 -7.28
N SER A 181 -7.69 -7.17 -7.20
CA SER A 181 -6.62 -6.28 -6.74
C SER A 181 -6.24 -5.17 -7.72
N ASP A 182 -6.29 -5.44 -9.03
CA ASP A 182 -5.80 -4.49 -10.05
C ASP A 182 -6.81 -3.35 -10.23
N SER A 183 -8.08 -3.69 -10.48
CA SER A 183 -9.20 -2.74 -10.51
C SER A 183 -9.35 -1.97 -9.19
N TYR A 184 -9.08 -2.59 -8.04
CA TYR A 184 -9.05 -1.88 -6.76
C TYR A 184 -7.96 -0.79 -6.71
N SER A 185 -6.79 -1.07 -7.29
CA SER A 185 -5.66 -0.15 -7.27
C SER A 185 -5.90 1.05 -8.20
N GLU A 186 -6.41 0.80 -9.41
CA GLU A 186 -6.73 1.81 -10.42
C GLU A 186 -7.74 2.85 -9.92
N GLN A 187 -8.81 2.42 -9.25
CA GLN A 187 -9.86 3.31 -8.73
C GLN A 187 -9.37 4.34 -7.70
N LYS A 188 -8.18 4.14 -7.13
CA LYS A 188 -7.60 5.04 -6.13
C LYS A 188 -6.56 6.00 -6.73
N THR A 189 -6.10 5.75 -7.95
CA THR A 189 -4.96 6.46 -8.56
C THR A 189 -5.16 7.96 -8.57
N ALA A 190 -6.31 8.45 -9.08
CA ALA A 190 -6.59 9.88 -9.17
C ALA A 190 -6.55 10.60 -7.81
N PHE A 191 -7.04 9.94 -6.75
CA PHE A 191 -6.97 10.49 -5.40
C PHE A 191 -5.51 10.53 -4.90
N ILE A 192 -4.77 9.42 -5.08
CA ILE A 192 -3.37 9.32 -4.64
C ILE A 192 -2.54 10.42 -5.30
N GLU A 193 -2.63 10.59 -6.62
CA GLU A 193 -1.91 11.61 -7.37
C GLU A 193 -2.25 13.03 -6.90
N ARG A 194 -3.52 13.29 -6.59
CA ARG A 194 -3.95 14.58 -6.03
C ARG A 194 -3.27 14.86 -4.69
N ILE A 195 -3.29 13.88 -3.78
CA ILE A 195 -2.67 14.02 -2.45
C ILE A 195 -1.15 14.14 -2.55
N GLU A 196 -0.50 13.38 -3.44
CA GLU A 196 0.93 13.51 -3.69
C GLU A 196 1.30 14.94 -4.12
N ARG A 197 0.56 15.55 -5.05
CA ARG A 197 0.78 16.95 -5.47
C ARG A 197 0.59 17.97 -4.35
N LEU A 198 -0.42 17.77 -3.50
CA LEU A 198 -0.66 18.65 -2.34
C LEU A 198 0.45 18.50 -1.29
N GLY A 199 0.86 17.25 -1.02
CA GLY A 199 1.91 16.93 -0.05
C GLY A 199 3.31 17.39 -0.46
N THR A 200 3.60 17.50 -1.76
CA THR A 200 4.86 18.09 -2.26
C THR A 200 4.84 19.62 -2.33
N GLY A 201 3.79 20.27 -1.83
CA GLY A 201 3.71 21.73 -1.76
C GLY A 201 3.23 22.41 -3.04
N GLY A 202 2.60 21.67 -3.97
CA GLY A 202 2.00 22.26 -5.16
C GLY A 202 2.97 23.08 -5.99
N LEU A 203 4.11 22.51 -6.39
CA LEU A 203 4.94 23.11 -7.45
C LEU A 203 4.24 22.94 -8.82
N THR A 204 3.09 23.60 -8.98
CA THR A 204 2.55 23.88 -10.31
C THR A 204 3.36 25.05 -10.83
N LEU A 205 4.46 24.76 -11.53
CA LEU A 205 4.94 25.64 -12.57
C LEU A 205 3.78 25.76 -13.57
N ILE A 206 2.97 26.82 -13.40
CA ILE A 206 2.14 27.34 -14.47
C ILE A 206 3.14 27.70 -15.57
N LYS A 207 3.33 26.81 -16.55
CA LYS A 207 3.89 27.22 -17.82
C LYS A 207 2.86 28.18 -18.40
N SER A 208 3.14 29.47 -18.25
CA SER A 208 2.50 30.53 -19.00
C SER A 208 2.69 30.21 -20.48
N ASN A 209 1.63 29.77 -21.15
CA ASN A 209 1.56 29.93 -22.59
C ASN A 209 1.33 31.42 -22.85
N ALA A 210 2.42 32.10 -23.15
CA ALA A 210 2.42 33.41 -23.80
C ALA A 210 3.35 33.27 -25.01
N GLU A 211 2.80 32.76 -26.10
CA GLU A 211 3.11 33.13 -27.49
C GLU A 211 1.80 33.10 -28.28
#